data_AF-A0A928BWQ9-F1
#
_entry.id   AF-A0A928BWQ9-F1
#
_cell.length_a   1.000
_cell.length_b   1.000
_cell.length_c   1.000
_cell.angle_alpha   90.00
_cell.angle_beta   90.00
_cell.angle_gamma   90.00
#
_symmetry.space_group_name_H-M   'P 1'
#
loop_
_entity.id
_entity.type
_entity.pdbx_description
1 polymer ?
#
loop_
_entity_poly.entity_id
_entity_poly.type
_entity_poly.pdbx_seq_one_letter_code
_entity_poly.pdbx_strand_id
1 'polypeptide(L)'
;MEQNFRQMDNGTVPYGNGPVETAPGREGNGQGAGMAPYAGLDKGLKEIFGEEFSIDDPDAQEALLNFLERVTTQNARLTEILERDPRLAQMFLDVVEGKRNAHSAVARYYGRSLMELDEGSPEYEEMLSADEERQQEAARLAGDRREYEENLKASLPVIEAFCRERGYNPEVFMDSVWDEIVFPIMSGLYSREVCTALDHALTYEKDVEDAFAAGDVKGRNTNIMRMKEDFGDGLPKGVASVSPVVEPKRKRNSLIEKALNA
;
A
#
# COMPACT_ATOMS: atom_id res chain seq x y z
N MET A 1 -35.03 -23.36 21.35
CA MET A 1 -33.87 -23.30 20.44
C MET A 1 -33.09 -22.04 20.81
N GLU A 2 -32.46 -21.98 21.98
CA GLU A 2 -31.16 -22.58 22.32
C GLU A 2 -30.03 -22.19 21.35
N GLN A 3 -29.28 -21.17 21.80
CA GLN A 3 -27.82 -21.02 21.88
C GLN A 3 -26.95 -21.30 20.64
N ASN A 4 -26.18 -20.28 20.23
CA ASN A 4 -24.74 -20.41 19.94
C ASN A 4 -24.07 -19.01 19.93
N PHE A 5 -23.84 -18.46 21.11
CA PHE A 5 -22.83 -17.41 21.30
C PHE A 5 -21.50 -18.13 21.59
N ARG A 6 -20.59 -18.17 20.62
CA ARG A 6 -19.20 -18.57 20.85
C ARG A 6 -18.54 -17.46 21.67
N GLN A 7 -18.29 -17.77 22.95
CA GLN A 7 -17.37 -17.02 23.80
C GLN A 7 -15.97 -17.14 23.19
N MET A 8 -15.35 -16.00 22.88
CA MET A 8 -13.91 -15.94 22.65
C MET A 8 -13.24 -15.86 24.02
N ASP A 9 -12.42 -16.85 24.29
CA ASP A 9 -11.64 -17.02 25.51
C ASP A 9 -10.51 -15.97 25.53
N ASN A 10 -10.63 -15.00 26.44
CA ASN A 10 -9.57 -14.01 26.69
C ASN A 10 -8.47 -14.69 27.50
N GLY A 11 -7.48 -15.25 26.79
CA GLY A 11 -6.27 -15.81 27.37
C GLY A 11 -5.44 -14.73 28.09
N THR A 12 -5.59 -14.68 29.42
CA THR A 12 -4.75 -13.93 30.35
C THR A 12 -3.27 -14.32 30.19
N VAL A 13 -2.42 -13.39 29.78
CA VAL A 13 -0.96 -13.60 29.76
C VAL A 13 -0.39 -13.24 31.15
N PRO A 14 0.23 -14.16 31.90
CA PRO A 14 0.73 -13.85 33.23
C PRO A 14 2.14 -13.23 33.15
N TYR A 15 2.25 -11.92 33.34
CA TYR A 15 3.53 -11.26 33.63
C TYR A 15 3.80 -11.33 35.13
N GLY A 16 4.58 -12.34 35.55
CA GLY A 16 5.13 -12.44 36.90
C GLY A 16 6.55 -11.90 36.97
N ASN A 17 6.73 -10.76 37.65
CA ASN A 17 8.06 -10.25 38.06
C ASN A 17 8.53 -10.98 39.32
N GLY A 18 9.71 -11.61 39.25
CA GLY A 18 10.44 -12.18 40.39
C GLY A 18 11.95 -11.91 40.27
N PRO A 19 12.68 -11.79 41.38
CA PRO A 19 14.00 -11.14 41.44
C PRO A 19 15.14 -11.98 40.85
N VAL A 20 16.15 -11.31 40.30
CA VAL A 20 17.36 -11.91 39.73
C VAL A 20 18.27 -12.41 40.87
N GLU A 21 18.18 -13.70 41.19
CA GLU A 21 19.09 -14.36 42.13
C GLU A 21 20.26 -14.98 41.36
N THR A 22 21.47 -14.44 41.59
CA THR A 22 22.72 -14.96 41.02
C THR A 22 23.10 -16.29 41.68
N ALA A 23 23.16 -17.39 40.92
CA ALA A 23 23.66 -18.68 41.41
C ALA A 23 25.10 -18.96 40.93
N PRO A 24 25.97 -19.55 41.79
CA PRO A 24 27.39 -19.79 41.53
C PRO A 24 27.65 -21.08 40.74
N GLY A 25 28.87 -21.18 40.21
CA GLY A 25 29.28 -22.11 39.17
C GLY A 25 29.12 -23.61 39.44
N ARG A 26 28.94 -24.33 38.33
CA ARG A 26 29.24 -25.76 38.22
C ARG A 26 29.84 -26.03 36.83
N GLU A 27 31.12 -26.37 36.82
CA GLU A 27 31.85 -26.85 35.66
C GLU A 27 31.30 -28.20 35.19
N GLY A 28 31.22 -28.42 33.87
CA GLY A 28 31.00 -29.76 33.32
C GLY A 28 30.43 -29.83 31.90
N ASN A 29 31.35 -29.95 30.93
CA ASN A 29 31.19 -30.58 29.61
C ASN A 29 30.33 -29.92 28.53
N GLY A 30 31.01 -29.14 27.67
CA GLY A 30 31.14 -29.44 26.25
C GLY A 30 29.89 -29.83 25.47
N GLN A 31 29.09 -28.84 25.11
CA GLN A 31 28.42 -28.69 23.81
C GLN A 31 28.00 -27.23 23.71
N GLY A 32 28.45 -26.52 22.67
CA GLY A 32 28.11 -25.13 22.45
C GLY A 32 26.60 -24.99 22.24
N ALA A 33 25.86 -24.72 23.31
CA ALA A 33 24.52 -24.19 23.23
C ALA A 33 24.64 -22.74 22.77
N GLY A 34 24.80 -22.55 21.46
CA GLY A 34 24.40 -21.32 20.82
C GLY A 34 22.89 -21.21 20.98
N MET A 35 22.44 -20.69 22.12
CA MET A 35 21.09 -20.15 22.23
C MET A 35 20.99 -19.08 21.15
N ALA A 36 20.32 -19.38 20.03
CA ALA A 36 19.97 -18.38 19.05
C ALA A 36 19.06 -17.37 19.76
N PRO A 37 19.49 -16.12 19.98
CA PRO A 37 18.78 -15.18 20.86
C PRO A 37 17.46 -14.65 20.26
N TYR A 38 16.94 -15.31 19.22
CA TYR A 38 15.80 -14.89 18.42
C TYR A 38 14.78 -16.02 18.14
N ALA A 39 14.88 -17.15 18.84
CA ALA A 39 13.92 -18.24 18.69
C ALA A 39 12.52 -17.78 19.16
N GLY A 40 11.62 -17.49 18.21
CA GLY A 40 10.27 -16.96 18.44
C GLY A 40 10.02 -15.56 17.89
N LEU A 41 11.05 -14.87 17.41
CA LEU A 41 10.90 -13.56 16.75
C LEU A 41 10.11 -13.71 15.43
N ASP A 42 10.36 -14.79 14.70
CA ASP A 42 9.67 -15.13 13.45
C ASP A 42 8.16 -15.29 13.65
N LYS A 43 7.75 -15.95 14.74
CA LYS A 43 6.35 -16.15 15.07
C LYS A 43 5.65 -14.83 15.37
N GLY A 44 6.25 -13.99 16.21
CA GLY A 44 5.67 -12.67 16.54
C GLY A 44 5.61 -11.74 15.33
N LEU A 45 6.60 -11.80 14.44
CA LEU A 45 6.59 -11.03 13.19
C LEU A 45 5.51 -11.52 12.22
N LYS A 46 5.29 -12.83 12.12
CA LYS A 46 4.20 -13.39 11.31
C LYS A 46 2.81 -13.05 11.84
N GLU A 47 2.63 -12.91 13.15
CA GLU A 47 1.37 -12.43 13.73
C GLU A 47 1.07 -10.97 13.38
N ILE A 48 2.10 -10.13 13.22
CA ILE A 48 1.95 -8.70 12.93
C ILE A 48 1.85 -8.43 11.41
N PHE A 49 2.69 -9.10 10.61
CA PHE A 49 2.86 -8.83 9.18
C PHE A 49 2.28 -9.91 8.26
N GLY A 50 1.74 -11.01 8.82
CA GLY A 50 1.19 -12.14 8.07
C GLY A 50 2.19 -13.28 7.83
N GLU A 51 1.69 -14.46 7.46
CA GLU A 51 2.51 -15.68 7.33
C GLU A 51 3.56 -15.62 6.21
N GLU A 52 3.35 -14.72 5.23
CA GLU A 52 4.23 -14.53 4.07
C GLU A 52 5.45 -13.64 4.38
N PHE A 53 5.49 -13.01 5.56
CA PHE A 53 6.61 -12.17 5.97
C PHE A 53 7.90 -12.99 6.11
N SER A 54 8.92 -12.60 5.34
CA SER A 54 10.26 -13.17 5.39
C SER A 54 11.28 -12.12 5.79
N ILE A 55 12.02 -12.35 6.87
CA ILE A 55 13.10 -11.46 7.32
C ILE A 55 14.20 -11.34 6.27
N ASP A 56 14.35 -12.32 5.38
CA ASP A 56 15.40 -12.32 4.36
C ASP A 56 15.03 -11.48 3.12
N ASP A 57 13.79 -10.98 3.03
CA ASP A 57 13.34 -10.08 1.97
C ASP A 57 13.66 -8.61 2.35
N PRO A 58 14.45 -7.88 1.53
CA PRO A 58 14.80 -6.47 1.81
C PRO A 58 13.58 -5.56 1.95
N ASP A 59 12.49 -5.80 1.20
CA ASP A 59 11.29 -4.97 1.27
C ASP A 59 10.54 -5.21 2.59
N ALA A 60 10.53 -6.46 3.06
CA ALA A 60 9.99 -6.84 4.36
C ALA A 60 10.82 -6.28 5.53
N GLN A 61 12.15 -6.23 5.40
CA GLN A 61 13.03 -5.58 6.39
C GLN A 61 12.74 -4.08 6.51
N GLU A 62 12.56 -3.39 5.38
CA GLU A 62 12.20 -1.96 5.38
C GLU A 62 10.83 -1.73 6.04
N ALA A 63 9.82 -2.54 5.71
CA ALA A 63 8.51 -2.47 6.33
C ALA A 63 8.57 -2.68 7.86
N LEU A 64 9.39 -3.63 8.32
CA LEU A 64 9.61 -3.88 9.74
C LEU A 64 10.26 -2.69 10.44
N LEU A 65 11.30 -2.10 9.85
CA LEU A 65 11.97 -0.93 10.41
C LEU A 65 11.01 0.25 10.54
N ASN A 66 10.23 0.54 9.50
CA ASN A 66 9.22 1.60 9.50
C ASN A 66 8.15 1.36 10.56
N PHE A 67 7.69 0.11 10.73
CA PHE A 67 6.76 -0.25 11.79
C PHE A 67 7.35 -0.05 13.19
N LEU A 68 8.58 -0.51 13.41
CA LEU A 68 9.27 -0.36 14.70
C LEU A 68 9.48 1.12 15.04
N GLU A 69 9.87 1.95 14.08
CA GLU A 69 9.98 3.40 14.27
C GLU A 69 8.63 4.02 14.67
N ARG A 70 7.55 3.63 13.98
CA ARG A 70 6.20 4.10 14.31
C ARG A 70 5.79 3.70 15.74
N VAL A 71 5.97 2.43 16.10
CA VAL A 71 5.59 1.90 17.43
C VAL A 71 6.44 2.52 18.53
N THR A 72 7.75 2.64 18.32
CA THR A 72 8.66 3.28 19.31
C THR A 72 8.31 4.75 19.51
N THR A 73 8.03 5.48 18.43
CA THR A 73 7.59 6.88 18.49
C THR A 73 6.25 7.02 19.22
N GLN A 74 5.27 6.16 18.91
CA GLN A 74 3.98 6.15 19.60
C GLN A 74 4.11 5.81 21.09
N ASN A 75 4.91 4.80 21.42
CA ASN A 75 5.17 4.41 22.81
C ASN A 75 5.88 5.52 23.58
N ALA A 76 6.83 6.24 22.97
CA ALA A 76 7.50 7.37 23.60
C ALA A 76 6.50 8.49 23.94
N ARG A 77 5.63 8.85 22.97
CA ARG A 77 4.57 9.86 23.20
C ARG A 77 3.57 9.42 24.27
N LEU A 78 3.14 8.17 24.24
CA LEU A 78 2.24 7.62 25.25
C LEU A 78 2.91 7.67 26.63
N THR A 79 4.17 7.26 26.73
CA THR A 79 4.95 7.31 27.98
C THR A 79 5.01 8.74 28.52
N GLU A 80 5.30 9.73 27.68
CA GLU A 80 5.31 11.14 28.09
C GLU A 80 3.95 11.60 28.64
N ILE A 81 2.84 11.21 28.00
CA ILE A 81 1.48 11.55 28.47
C ILE A 81 1.19 10.89 29.82
N LEU A 82 1.57 9.62 29.98
CA LEU A 82 1.35 8.87 31.23
C LEU A 82 2.24 9.37 32.37
N GLU A 83 3.44 9.86 32.07
CA GLU A 83 4.31 10.51 33.05
C GLU A 83 3.72 11.85 33.53
N ARG A 84 3.07 12.61 32.64
CA ARG A 84 2.38 13.87 32.99
C ARG A 84 1.18 13.65 33.92
N ASP A 85 0.40 12.58 33.73
CA ASP A 85 -0.67 12.19 34.66
C ASP A 85 -0.66 10.68 34.94
N PRO A 86 0.00 10.23 36.02
CA PRO A 86 0.07 8.82 36.41
C PRO A 86 -1.30 8.17 36.69
N ARG A 87 -2.33 8.97 37.01
CA ARG A 87 -3.69 8.45 37.22
C ARG A 87 -4.31 7.94 35.93
N LEU A 88 -3.93 8.54 34.79
CA LEU A 88 -4.37 8.13 33.47
C LEU A 88 -3.92 6.70 33.16
N ALA A 89 -2.68 6.36 33.53
CA ALA A 89 -2.13 5.00 33.35
C ALA A 89 -2.93 3.96 34.14
N GLN A 90 -3.24 4.27 35.40
CA GLN A 90 -4.02 3.38 36.27
C GLN A 90 -5.47 3.23 35.78
N MET A 91 -6.06 4.33 35.29
CA MET A 91 -7.38 4.31 34.66
C MET A 91 -7.39 3.40 33.42
N PHE A 92 -6.42 3.54 32.52
CA PHE A 92 -6.32 2.70 31.32
C PHE A 92 -6.13 1.22 31.68
N LEU A 93 -5.25 0.92 32.63
CA LEU A 93 -5.01 -0.45 33.07
C LEU A 93 -6.29 -1.11 33.61
N ASP A 94 -7.04 -0.41 34.46
CA ASP A 94 -8.31 -0.90 34.99
C ASP A 94 -9.37 -1.16 33.92
N VAL A 95 -9.38 -0.37 32.84
CA VAL A 95 -10.29 -0.56 31.70
C VAL A 95 -9.88 -1.76 30.86
N VAL A 96 -8.59 -1.86 30.52
CA VAL A 96 -8.05 -2.95 29.69
C VAL A 96 -8.15 -4.31 30.41
N GLU A 97 -7.90 -4.34 31.72
CA GLU A 97 -8.05 -5.54 32.54
C GLU A 97 -9.54 -5.87 32.84
N GLY A 98 -10.48 -5.06 32.36
CA GLY A 98 -11.91 -5.27 32.55
C GLY A 98 -12.40 -5.10 33.98
N LYS A 99 -11.56 -4.57 34.88
CA LYS A 99 -11.94 -4.26 36.28
C LYS A 99 -13.05 -3.20 36.33
N ARG A 100 -13.05 -2.28 35.36
CA ARG A 100 -13.99 -1.16 35.25
C ARG A 100 -14.30 -0.86 33.79
N ASN A 101 -15.49 -0.36 33.50
CA ASN A 101 -15.75 0.27 32.19
C ASN A 101 -15.18 1.70 32.19
N ALA A 102 -14.96 2.27 31.00
CA ALA A 102 -14.33 3.59 30.84
C ALA A 102 -15.00 4.70 31.69
N HIS A 103 -16.34 4.76 31.72
CA HIS A 103 -17.08 5.77 32.48
C HIS A 103 -16.84 5.65 33.99
N SER A 104 -16.91 4.42 34.52
CA SER A 104 -16.67 4.15 35.94
C SER A 104 -15.20 4.34 36.34
N ALA A 105 -14.26 4.11 35.41
CA ALA A 105 -12.84 4.34 35.62
C ALA A 105 -12.54 5.85 35.71
N VAL A 106 -13.06 6.65 34.77
CA VAL A 106 -12.94 8.12 34.83
C VAL A 106 -13.46 8.64 36.17
N ALA A 107 -14.68 8.27 36.56
CA ALA A 107 -15.26 8.72 37.84
C ALA A 107 -14.43 8.30 39.06
N ARG A 108 -13.74 7.15 39.02
CA ARG A 108 -12.89 6.66 40.13
C ARG A 108 -11.60 7.47 40.29
N TYR A 109 -10.92 7.76 39.19
CA TYR A 109 -9.58 8.36 39.21
C TYR A 109 -9.60 9.89 39.14
N TYR A 110 -10.60 10.44 38.48
CA TYR A 110 -10.75 11.86 38.21
C TYR A 110 -11.91 12.48 39.01
N GLY A 111 -12.84 11.66 39.48
CA GLY A 111 -13.98 12.11 40.27
C GLY A 111 -15.19 12.43 39.39
N ARG A 112 -16.38 12.40 40.00
CA ARG A 112 -17.64 12.69 39.29
C ARG A 112 -17.81 14.18 38.98
N SER A 113 -17.15 15.05 39.74
CA SER A 113 -17.21 16.51 39.58
C SER A 113 -16.64 16.99 38.24
N LEU A 114 -15.77 16.22 37.58
CA LEU A 114 -15.32 16.54 36.22
C LEU A 114 -16.41 16.30 35.15
N MET A 115 -17.49 15.60 35.49
CA MET A 115 -18.68 15.49 34.64
C MET A 115 -19.70 16.59 34.94
N GLU A 116 -19.45 17.41 35.97
CA GLU A 116 -20.30 18.49 36.44
C GLU A 116 -19.54 19.82 36.23
N LEU A 117 -19.16 20.10 34.98
CA LEU A 117 -18.49 21.35 34.62
C LEU A 117 -19.47 22.52 34.73
N ASP A 118 -19.01 23.63 35.31
CA ASP A 118 -19.81 24.85 35.44
C ASP A 118 -20.03 25.48 34.06
N GLU A 119 -21.28 25.86 33.74
CA GLU A 119 -21.60 26.54 32.47
C GLU A 119 -20.76 27.83 32.32
N GLY A 120 -20.04 27.93 31.20
CA GLY A 120 -19.17 29.07 30.89
C GLY A 120 -17.75 28.97 31.44
N SER A 121 -17.35 27.85 32.06
CA SER A 121 -15.92 27.58 32.31
C SER A 121 -15.18 27.29 31.00
N PRO A 122 -13.87 27.55 30.91
CA PRO A 122 -13.06 27.19 29.74
C PRO A 122 -13.16 25.70 29.38
N GLU A 123 -13.20 24.82 30.39
CA GLU A 123 -13.31 23.37 30.22
C GLU A 123 -14.71 22.96 29.71
N TYR A 124 -15.75 23.69 30.09
CA TYR A 124 -17.12 23.48 29.57
C TYR A 124 -17.22 23.85 28.09
N GLU A 125 -16.61 24.97 27.67
CA GLU A 125 -16.54 25.35 26.26
C GLU A 125 -15.72 24.33 25.44
N GLU A 126 -14.61 23.83 25.98
CA GLU A 126 -13.81 22.78 25.35
C GLU A 126 -14.61 21.48 25.18
N MET A 127 -15.37 21.06 26.21
CA MET A 127 -16.27 19.91 26.12
C MET A 127 -17.34 20.09 25.03
N LEU A 128 -17.97 21.27 24.95
CA LEU A 128 -18.96 21.54 23.90
C LEU A 128 -18.33 21.48 22.50
N SER A 129 -17.13 22.03 22.33
CA SER A 129 -16.42 21.96 21.05
C SER A 129 -16.08 20.51 20.67
N ALA A 130 -15.64 19.69 21.62
CA ALA A 130 -15.36 18.27 21.40
C ALA A 130 -16.63 17.46 21.06
N ASP A 131 -17.78 17.83 21.62
CA ASP A 131 -19.08 17.23 21.28
C ASP A 131 -19.51 17.60 19.86
N GLU A 132 -19.34 18.86 19.46
CA GLU A 132 -19.59 19.32 18.10
C GLU A 132 -18.64 18.64 17.10
N GLU A 133 -17.35 18.53 17.40
CA GLU A 133 -16.37 17.83 16.58
C GLU A 133 -16.75 16.36 16.39
N ARG A 134 -17.13 15.65 17.47
CA ARG A 134 -17.62 14.27 17.37
C ARG A 134 -18.86 14.16 16.49
N GLN A 135 -19.82 15.08 16.64
CA GLN A 135 -21.03 15.05 15.81
C GLN A 135 -20.72 15.34 14.34
N GLN A 136 -19.84 16.29 14.06
CA GLN A 136 -19.41 16.62 12.71
C GLN A 136 -18.64 15.45 12.08
N GLU A 137 -17.72 14.82 12.81
CA GLU A 137 -16.99 13.66 12.32
C GLU A 137 -17.93 12.47 12.10
N ALA A 138 -18.85 12.20 13.02
CA ALA A 138 -19.85 11.16 12.86
C ALA A 138 -20.76 11.40 11.64
N ALA A 139 -21.19 12.66 11.43
CA ALA A 139 -21.97 13.04 10.26
C ALA A 139 -21.18 12.91 8.96
N ARG A 140 -19.90 13.32 8.95
CA ARG A 140 -19.00 13.17 7.80
C ARG A 140 -18.82 11.69 7.46
N LEU A 141 -18.44 10.86 8.42
CA LEU A 141 -18.26 9.41 8.22
C LEU A 141 -19.56 8.73 7.76
N ALA A 142 -20.70 9.15 8.28
CA ALA A 142 -22.00 8.65 7.81
C ALA A 142 -22.30 9.12 6.37
N GLY A 143 -21.93 10.34 6.01
CA GLY A 143 -22.02 10.89 4.66
C GLY A 143 -21.15 10.11 3.68
N ASP A 144 -19.85 9.99 3.98
CA ASP A 144 -18.86 9.26 3.16
C ASP A 144 -19.30 7.81 2.93
N ARG A 145 -19.82 7.14 3.97
CA ARG A 145 -20.35 5.77 3.87
C ARG A 145 -21.57 5.70 2.95
N ARG A 146 -22.51 6.63 3.08
CA ARG A 146 -23.71 6.67 2.22
C ARG A 146 -23.33 6.89 0.77
N GLU A 147 -22.48 7.87 0.51
CA GLU A 147 -21.99 8.15 -0.84
C GLU A 147 -21.29 6.94 -1.45
N TYR A 148 -20.41 6.28 -0.69
CA TYR A 148 -19.76 5.05 -1.12
C TYR A 148 -20.76 3.94 -1.48
N GLU A 149 -21.76 3.69 -0.62
CA GLU A 149 -22.80 2.68 -0.88
C GLU A 149 -23.67 3.02 -2.08
N GLU A 150 -24.01 4.29 -2.28
CA GLU A 150 -24.76 4.78 -3.44
C GLU A 150 -23.96 4.61 -4.73
N ASN A 151 -22.68 5.01 -4.71
CA ASN A 151 -21.75 4.83 -5.83
C ASN A 151 -21.56 3.35 -6.17
N LEU A 152 -21.45 2.47 -5.17
CA LEU A 152 -21.35 1.04 -5.40
C LEU A 152 -22.60 0.50 -6.09
N LYS A 153 -23.79 0.83 -5.58
CA LYS A 153 -25.06 0.42 -6.21
C LYS A 153 -25.22 0.95 -7.63
N ALA A 154 -24.81 2.19 -7.89
CA ALA A 154 -24.91 2.82 -9.20
C ALA A 154 -23.90 2.26 -10.22
N SER A 155 -22.71 1.86 -9.76
CA SER A 155 -21.64 1.36 -10.64
C SER A 155 -21.81 -0.12 -11.03
N LEU A 156 -22.43 -0.96 -10.21
CA LEU A 156 -22.69 -2.37 -10.52
C LEU A 156 -23.33 -2.60 -11.92
N PRO A 157 -24.46 -1.97 -12.29
CA PRO A 157 -25.04 -2.18 -13.62
C PRO A 157 -24.16 -1.66 -14.76
N VAL A 158 -23.32 -0.65 -14.50
CA VAL A 158 -22.37 -0.11 -15.50
C VAL A 158 -21.26 -1.13 -15.78
N ILE A 159 -20.71 -1.73 -14.71
CA ILE A 159 -19.69 -2.78 -14.82
C ILE A 159 -20.27 -4.00 -15.56
N GLU A 160 -21.48 -4.42 -15.21
CA GLU A 160 -22.16 -5.54 -15.89
C GLU A 160 -22.38 -5.27 -17.39
N ALA A 161 -22.83 -4.06 -17.75
CA ALA A 161 -23.02 -3.68 -19.14
C ALA A 161 -21.70 -3.67 -19.92
N PHE A 162 -20.66 -3.05 -19.37
CA PHE A 162 -19.33 -3.00 -19.97
C PHE A 162 -18.74 -4.40 -20.20
N CYS A 163 -18.82 -5.27 -19.18
CA CYS A 163 -18.34 -6.64 -19.30
C CYS A 163 -19.14 -7.43 -20.34
N ARG A 164 -20.46 -7.24 -20.40
CA ARG A 164 -21.32 -7.90 -21.39
C ARG A 164 -20.96 -7.50 -22.82
N GLU A 165 -20.71 -6.21 -23.07
CA GLU A 165 -20.32 -5.71 -24.39
C GLU A 165 -18.99 -6.31 -24.88
N ARG A 166 -18.06 -6.58 -23.95
CA ARG A 166 -16.73 -7.12 -24.25
C ARG A 166 -16.61 -8.64 -24.07
N GLY A 167 -17.66 -9.30 -23.61
CA GLY A 167 -17.67 -10.75 -23.36
C GLY A 167 -16.87 -11.18 -22.11
N TYR A 168 -16.69 -10.29 -21.14
CA TYR A 168 -16.02 -10.59 -19.87
C TYR A 168 -17.01 -11.09 -18.81
N ASN A 169 -16.52 -11.91 -17.88
CA ASN A 169 -17.23 -12.19 -16.64
C ASN A 169 -16.97 -11.02 -15.66
N PRO A 170 -18.02 -10.34 -15.14
CA PRO A 170 -17.87 -9.19 -14.26
C PRO A 170 -17.06 -9.44 -12.99
N GLU A 171 -17.27 -10.59 -12.33
CA GLU A 171 -16.59 -10.93 -11.09
C GLU A 171 -15.10 -11.12 -11.33
N VAL A 172 -14.75 -11.97 -12.31
CA VAL A 172 -13.36 -12.22 -12.69
C VAL A 172 -12.65 -10.93 -13.14
N PHE A 173 -13.35 -10.08 -13.91
CA PHE A 173 -12.79 -8.80 -14.34
C PHE A 173 -12.48 -7.88 -13.16
N MET A 174 -13.40 -7.73 -12.20
CA MET A 174 -13.19 -6.86 -11.05
C MET A 174 -12.15 -7.42 -10.08
N ASP A 175 -12.09 -8.74 -9.90
CA ASP A 175 -11.05 -9.39 -9.08
C ASP A 175 -9.66 -9.14 -9.68
N SER A 176 -9.49 -9.31 -11.00
CA SER A 176 -8.23 -9.00 -11.67
C SER A 176 -7.84 -7.52 -11.56
N VAL A 177 -8.78 -6.59 -11.70
CA VAL A 177 -8.51 -5.16 -11.51
C VAL A 177 -8.08 -4.87 -10.07
N TRP A 178 -8.71 -5.54 -9.09
CA TRP A 178 -8.37 -5.39 -7.68
C TRP A 178 -6.93 -5.86 -7.41
N ASP A 179 -6.61 -7.10 -7.80
CA ASP A 179 -5.32 -7.72 -7.47
C ASP A 179 -4.15 -7.12 -8.27
N GLU A 180 -4.34 -6.82 -9.55
CA GLU A 180 -3.25 -6.41 -10.43
C GLU A 180 -2.99 -4.89 -10.42
N ILE A 181 -3.99 -4.08 -10.07
CA ILE A 181 -3.90 -2.62 -10.16
C ILE A 181 -4.18 -1.97 -8.81
N VAL A 182 -5.36 -2.19 -8.23
CA VAL A 182 -5.82 -1.41 -7.06
C VAL A 182 -5.01 -1.74 -5.81
N PHE A 183 -4.85 -3.01 -5.50
CA PHE A 183 -4.15 -3.46 -4.30
C PHE A 183 -2.67 -3.05 -4.27
N PRO A 184 -1.87 -3.23 -5.35
CA PRO A 184 -0.49 -2.73 -5.40
C PRO A 184 -0.39 -1.21 -5.21
N ILE A 185 -1.28 -0.44 -5.82
CA ILE A 185 -1.28 1.03 -5.65
C ILE A 185 -1.58 1.41 -4.20
N MET A 186 -2.55 0.75 -3.56
CA MET A 186 -2.89 0.99 -2.16
C MET A 186 -1.77 0.57 -1.20
N SER A 187 -0.98 -0.45 -1.54
CA SER A 187 0.19 -0.87 -0.76
C SER A 187 1.44 -0.03 -1.04
N GLY A 188 1.39 0.88 -2.02
CA GLY A 188 2.51 1.72 -2.43
C GLY A 188 3.49 1.06 -3.40
N LEU A 189 3.15 -0.13 -3.92
CA LEU A 189 3.96 -0.89 -4.86
C LEU A 189 3.68 -0.47 -6.32
N TYR A 190 4.54 0.40 -6.85
CA TYR A 190 4.50 0.82 -8.26
C TYR A 190 5.47 0.00 -9.11
N SER A 191 5.12 -1.25 -9.37
CA SER A 191 5.91 -2.11 -10.26
C SER A 191 5.90 -1.59 -11.71
N ARG A 192 6.80 -2.14 -12.54
CA ARG A 192 6.83 -1.82 -13.97
C ARG A 192 5.50 -2.18 -14.64
N GLU A 193 4.92 -3.29 -14.23
CA GLU A 193 3.68 -3.84 -14.75
C GLU A 193 2.51 -2.91 -14.43
N VAL A 194 2.40 -2.45 -13.17
CA VAL A 194 1.38 -1.48 -12.73
C VAL A 194 1.54 -0.16 -13.50
N CYS A 195 2.77 0.37 -13.58
CA CYS A 195 3.03 1.60 -14.33
C CYS A 195 2.69 1.46 -15.82
N THR A 196 2.99 0.31 -16.43
CA THR A 196 2.67 0.03 -17.84
C THR A 196 1.17 -0.09 -18.06
N ALA A 197 0.45 -0.73 -17.13
CA ALA A 197 -1.01 -0.81 -17.20
C ALA A 197 -1.66 0.58 -17.10
N LEU A 198 -1.15 1.45 -16.23
CA LEU A 198 -1.61 2.83 -16.11
C LEU A 198 -1.28 3.66 -17.35
N ASP A 199 -0.07 3.53 -17.90
CA ASP A 199 0.33 4.21 -19.14
C ASP A 199 -0.60 3.83 -20.29
N HIS A 200 -0.77 2.52 -20.54
CA HIS A 200 -1.71 2.03 -21.54
C HIS A 200 -3.14 2.50 -21.32
N ALA A 201 -3.61 2.57 -20.06
CA ALA A 201 -4.95 3.07 -19.76
C ALA A 201 -5.12 4.56 -20.13
N LEU A 202 -4.06 5.37 -20.05
CA LEU A 202 -4.08 6.79 -20.36
C LEU A 202 -3.81 7.09 -21.85
N THR A 203 -3.03 6.25 -22.54
CA THR A 203 -2.61 6.49 -23.93
C THR A 203 -3.33 5.64 -24.97
N TYR A 204 -4.22 4.72 -24.56
CA TYR A 204 -4.86 3.72 -25.43
C TYR A 204 -5.32 4.25 -26.79
N GLU A 205 -6.14 5.30 -26.82
CA GLU A 205 -6.71 5.82 -28.08
C GLU A 205 -5.64 6.36 -29.02
N LYS A 206 -4.68 7.09 -28.46
CA LYS A 206 -3.57 7.66 -29.21
C LYS A 206 -2.67 6.56 -29.78
N ASP A 207 -2.35 5.54 -28.97
CA ASP A 207 -1.50 4.45 -29.40
C ASP A 207 -2.16 3.64 -30.53
N VAL A 208 -3.49 3.48 -30.49
CA VAL A 208 -4.26 2.85 -31.57
C VAL A 208 -4.23 3.70 -32.84
N GLU A 209 -4.40 5.01 -32.73
CA GLU A 209 -4.34 5.93 -33.89
C GLU A 209 -2.94 5.95 -34.52
N ASP A 210 -1.90 6.08 -33.70
CA ASP A 210 -0.50 6.07 -34.14
C ASP A 210 -0.13 4.73 -34.80
N ALA A 211 -0.59 3.61 -34.24
CA ALA A 211 -0.41 2.29 -34.84
C ALA A 211 -1.13 2.16 -36.19
N PHE A 212 -2.33 2.72 -36.33
CA PHE A 212 -3.05 2.73 -37.60
C PHE A 212 -2.32 3.57 -38.66
N ALA A 213 -1.88 4.78 -38.31
CA ALA A 213 -1.13 5.67 -39.20
C ALA A 213 0.21 5.04 -39.64
N ALA A 214 0.95 4.43 -38.70
CA ALA A 214 2.17 3.69 -39.00
C ALA A 214 1.91 2.48 -39.92
N GLY A 215 0.79 1.79 -39.71
CA GLY A 215 0.31 0.69 -40.54
C GLY A 215 0.02 1.12 -41.98
N ASP A 216 -0.70 2.23 -42.19
CA ASP A 216 -0.99 2.75 -43.53
C ASP A 216 0.29 3.16 -44.26
N VAL A 217 1.20 3.88 -43.60
CA VAL A 217 2.49 4.27 -44.18
C VAL A 217 3.31 3.04 -44.57
N LYS A 218 3.38 2.03 -43.69
CA LYS A 218 4.08 0.76 -43.98
C LYS A 218 3.41 0.00 -45.14
N GLY A 219 2.09 -0.04 -45.20
CA GLY A 219 1.31 -0.63 -46.28
C GLY A 219 1.57 0.05 -47.63
N ARG A 220 1.62 1.39 -47.65
CA ARG A 220 1.93 2.17 -48.85
C ARG A 220 3.37 1.95 -49.31
N ASN A 221 4.32 1.96 -48.38
CA ASN A 221 5.74 1.71 -48.69
C ASN A 221 5.98 0.30 -49.24
N THR A 222 5.36 -0.72 -48.64
CA THR A 222 5.46 -2.11 -49.13
C THR A 222 4.81 -2.28 -50.49
N ASN A 223 3.67 -1.65 -50.76
CA ASN A 223 3.04 -1.70 -52.09
C ASN A 223 3.89 -0.99 -53.16
N ILE A 224 4.51 0.14 -52.83
CA ILE A 224 5.46 0.83 -53.72
C ILE A 224 6.68 -0.05 -54.01
N MET A 225 7.23 -0.71 -52.99
CA MET A 225 8.35 -1.64 -53.15
C MET A 225 7.97 -2.80 -54.08
N ARG A 226 6.79 -3.41 -53.89
CA ARG A 226 6.27 -4.46 -54.77
C ARG A 226 6.07 -3.97 -56.21
N MET A 227 5.50 -2.78 -56.41
CA MET A 227 5.35 -2.19 -57.74
C MET A 227 6.69 -1.92 -58.43
N LYS A 228 7.75 -1.57 -57.68
CA LYS A 228 9.12 -1.42 -58.23
C LYS A 228 9.76 -2.76 -58.61
N GLU A 229 9.38 -3.85 -57.95
CA GLU A 229 9.82 -5.20 -58.32
C GLU A 229 9.09 -5.74 -59.55
N ASP A 230 7.77 -5.50 -59.64
CA ASP A 230 6.90 -5.96 -60.74
C ASP A 230 7.08 -5.11 -62.02
N PHE A 231 7.26 -3.80 -61.88
CA PHE A 231 7.63 -2.88 -62.96
C PHE A 231 9.08 -2.48 -62.76
N GLY A 232 10.00 -3.26 -63.33
CA GLY A 232 11.40 -2.86 -63.44
C GLY A 232 11.52 -1.46 -64.06
N ASP A 233 12.52 -0.70 -63.61
CA ASP A 233 12.87 0.70 -63.93
C ASP A 233 12.95 1.07 -65.43
N GLY A 234 12.55 0.21 -66.36
CA GLY A 234 12.62 0.47 -67.81
C GLY A 234 14.04 0.62 -68.34
N LEU A 235 15.06 0.65 -67.48
CA LEU A 235 16.45 0.64 -67.88
C LEU A 235 16.89 -0.79 -68.24
N PRO A 236 17.50 -0.98 -69.44
CA PRO A 236 18.03 -2.28 -69.82
C PRO A 236 19.12 -2.71 -68.83
N LYS A 237 18.94 -3.88 -68.21
CA LYS A 237 19.98 -4.58 -67.44
C LYS A 237 21.05 -5.07 -68.41
N GLY A 238 21.90 -4.18 -68.90
CA GLY A 238 22.79 -4.51 -70.00
C GLY A 238 23.75 -3.43 -70.46
N VAL A 239 24.31 -2.63 -69.55
CA VAL A 239 25.65 -2.04 -69.76
C VAL A 239 26.24 -1.68 -68.40
N ALA A 240 27.31 -2.37 -68.02
CA ALA A 240 28.13 -2.00 -66.88
C ALA A 240 28.89 -0.71 -67.21
N SER A 241 28.31 0.45 -66.91
CA SER A 241 29.10 1.65 -66.67
C SER A 241 29.53 1.65 -65.21
N VAL A 242 30.77 1.23 -64.97
CA VAL A 242 31.45 1.45 -63.69
C VAL A 242 31.53 2.95 -63.46
N SER A 243 30.59 3.48 -62.68
CA SER A 243 30.74 4.79 -62.06
C SER A 243 31.47 4.57 -60.74
N PRO A 244 32.50 5.38 -60.41
CA PRO A 244 33.20 5.23 -59.15
C PRO A 244 32.21 5.44 -58.00
N VAL A 245 32.24 4.54 -57.02
CA VAL A 245 31.56 4.73 -55.74
C VAL A 245 32.15 5.98 -55.10
N VAL A 246 31.44 7.10 -55.20
CA VAL A 246 31.70 8.24 -54.35
C VAL A 246 31.10 7.86 -52.99
N GLU A 247 31.95 7.44 -52.06
CA GLU A 247 31.56 7.32 -50.67
C GLU A 247 30.88 8.63 -50.23
N PRO A 248 29.69 8.58 -49.62
CA PRO A 248 29.03 9.79 -49.16
C PRO A 248 29.93 10.43 -48.09
N LYS A 249 30.54 11.58 -48.43
CA LYS A 249 31.25 12.40 -47.45
C LYS A 249 30.27 12.70 -46.32
N ARG A 250 30.52 12.10 -45.15
CA ARG A 250 29.84 12.43 -43.90
C ARG A 250 29.81 13.95 -43.76
N LYS A 251 28.62 14.54 -43.72
CA LYS A 251 28.45 15.94 -43.36
C LYS A 251 29.04 16.11 -41.95
N ARG A 252 30.21 16.74 -41.87
CA ARG A 252 30.73 17.32 -40.61
C ARG A 252 29.65 18.28 -40.13
N ASN A 253 29.26 18.17 -38.86
CA ASN A 253 28.12 18.81 -38.17
C ASN A 253 26.93 17.86 -37.88
N SER A 254 27.23 16.66 -37.38
CA SER A 254 26.24 15.83 -36.68
C SER A 254 26.11 16.28 -35.22
N LEU A 255 24.87 16.38 -34.72
CA LEU A 255 24.51 16.69 -33.33
C LEU A 255 25.21 15.80 -32.29
N ILE A 256 25.65 14.61 -32.72
CA ILE A 256 26.36 13.62 -31.89
C ILE A 256 27.70 14.16 -31.36
N GLU A 257 28.37 15.06 -32.10
CA GLU A 257 29.66 15.65 -31.66
C GLU A 257 29.49 16.76 -30.61
N LYS A 258 28.30 17.40 -30.54
CA LYS A 258 28.00 18.42 -29.52
C LYS A 258 27.63 17.81 -28.17
N ALA A 259 27.16 16.56 -28.14
CA ALA A 259 26.80 15.86 -26.91
C ALA A 259 28.00 15.18 -26.21
N LEU A 260 29.11 14.97 -26.91
CA LEU A 260 30.29 14.30 -26.36
C LEU A 260 31.34 15.27 -25.77
N ASN A 261 31.17 16.58 -25.98
CA ASN A 261 32.06 17.64 -25.51
C ASN A 261 31.35 18.65 -24.58
N ALA A 262 30.21 18.27 -23.99
CA ALA A 262 29.50 19.04 -22.97
C ALA A 262 29.75 18.45 -21.58
#